data_AF-A0A2G2PHC7-F1
#
_entry.id   AF-A0A2G2PHC7-F1
#
_cell.length_a   1.000
_cell.length_b   1.000
_cell.length_c   1.000
_cell.angle_alpha   90.00
_cell.angle_beta   90.00
_cell.angle_gamma   90.00
#
_symmetry.space_group_name_H-M   'P 1'
#
loop_
_entity.id
_entity.type
_entity.pdbx_description
1 polymer ?
#
loop_
_entity_poly.entity_id
_entity_poly.type
_entity_poly.pdbx_seq_one_letter_code
_entity_poly.pdbx_strand_id
1 'polypeptide(L)'
;MTQEELDALMGTGIDNIDSLEGISESTEEDIAKPNESSETTTSSGKPYGYNEGTSHHWPLPATEEHKMVHQLDDVTKESEEKATEIFDIIENISNELMEKEENINNISEVFSSNIELFSTLSEKFPDVNAFKSQLEKNKTGLDETASVLDILQASGDSIMSVMDIMQYQDIHRQKIERVINVMRALSRYMNALFEGRIDDDKRVASAQHLPGDKNDELASMDDIETLLEKFGD
;
A
#
# COMPACT_ATOMS: atom_id res chain seq x y z
N MET A 1 25.13 13.11 -21.16
CA MET A 1 24.87 13.50 -19.77
C MET A 1 25.66 12.56 -18.89
N THR A 2 26.70 13.07 -18.25
CA THR A 2 27.49 12.33 -17.26
C THR A 2 26.76 12.37 -15.91
N GLN A 3 26.98 11.38 -15.04
CA GLN A 3 26.31 11.32 -13.72
C GLN A 3 26.56 12.57 -12.86
N GLU A 4 27.69 13.25 -13.08
CA GLU A 4 28.05 14.51 -12.42
C GLU A 4 27.13 15.68 -12.82
N GLU A 5 26.63 15.71 -14.06
CA GLU A 5 25.66 16.73 -14.51
C GLU A 5 24.26 16.47 -13.94
N LEU A 6 23.92 15.22 -13.64
CA LEU A 6 22.65 14.81 -13.02
C LEU A 6 22.64 15.11 -11.52
N ASP A 7 23.76 14.87 -10.82
CA ASP A 7 23.91 15.22 -9.40
C ASP A 7 23.97 16.72 -9.17
N ALA A 8 24.59 17.50 -10.07
CA ALA A 8 24.56 18.96 -10.00
C ALA A 8 23.12 19.51 -10.13
N LEU A 9 22.29 18.88 -10.97
CA LEU A 9 20.90 19.29 -11.17
C LEU A 9 20.00 18.93 -9.96
N MET A 10 20.30 17.84 -9.24
CA MET A 10 19.61 17.47 -8.00
C MET A 10 20.10 18.26 -6.78
N GLY A 11 21.38 18.64 -6.74
CA GLY A 11 21.97 19.39 -5.63
C GLY A 11 21.56 20.87 -5.57
N THR A 12 21.27 21.52 -6.71
CA THR A 12 20.96 22.96 -6.72
C THR A 12 19.47 23.32 -6.55
N GLY A 13 18.58 22.32 -6.38
CA GLY A 13 17.13 22.53 -6.40
C GLY A 13 16.37 22.23 -5.09
N ILE A 14 17.05 21.67 -4.07
CA ILE A 14 16.40 21.12 -2.86
C ILE A 14 16.58 22.01 -1.61
N ASP A 15 17.61 22.85 -1.57
CA ASP A 15 17.92 23.68 -0.40
C ASP A 15 16.95 24.85 -0.16
N ASN A 16 15.95 25.04 -1.01
CA ASN A 16 14.95 26.11 -0.87
C ASN A 16 13.58 25.63 -0.38
N ILE A 17 13.45 24.33 -0.04
CA ILE A 17 12.20 23.76 0.50
C ILE A 17 12.24 23.58 2.02
N ASP A 18 13.43 23.57 2.62
CA ASP A 18 13.66 23.49 4.08
C ASP A 18 13.22 24.75 4.84
N SER A 19 13.06 25.88 4.13
CA SER A 19 12.56 27.13 4.73
C SER A 19 11.06 27.12 5.07
N LEU A 20 10.36 26.00 4.94
CA LEU A 20 8.95 25.83 5.35
C LEU A 20 8.76 24.94 6.59
N GLU A 21 9.83 24.44 7.21
CA GLU A 21 9.78 23.49 8.34
C GLU A 21 9.64 24.17 9.72
N GLY A 22 8.91 25.30 9.76
CA GLY A 22 8.82 26.19 10.92
C GLY A 22 7.47 26.22 11.63
N ILE A 23 6.63 25.19 11.52
CA ILE A 23 5.38 25.08 12.30
C ILE A 23 5.27 23.66 12.87
N SER A 24 5.92 23.45 14.02
CA SER A 24 5.66 22.33 14.92
C SER A 24 4.52 22.68 15.87
N GLU A 25 3.63 21.71 16.07
CA GLU A 25 2.75 21.50 17.23
C GLU A 25 1.89 22.68 17.71
N SER A 26 0.65 22.70 17.24
CA SER A 26 -0.47 23.14 18.07
C SER A 26 -1.78 22.49 17.62
N THR A 27 -2.39 21.79 18.57
CA THR A 27 -3.84 21.55 18.73
C THR A 27 -4.53 20.56 17.78
N GLU A 28 -4.96 19.44 18.37
CA GLU A 28 -6.25 18.82 18.08
C GLU A 28 -7.36 19.89 18.15
N GLU A 29 -7.64 20.56 17.04
CA GLU A 29 -8.85 21.36 16.87
C GLU A 29 -9.45 21.08 15.49
N ASP A 30 -10.71 20.66 15.52
CA ASP A 30 -11.70 20.58 14.45
C ASP A 30 -11.17 20.61 13.01
N ILE A 31 -11.24 19.46 12.34
CA ILE A 31 -11.18 19.37 10.88
C ILE A 31 -12.38 20.17 10.34
N ALA A 32 -12.14 21.44 10.08
CA ALA A 32 -13.02 22.30 9.32
C ALA A 32 -13.28 21.60 7.99
N LYS A 33 -14.54 21.19 7.80
CA LYS A 33 -15.09 20.77 6.51
C LYS A 33 -14.64 21.78 5.45
N PRO A 34 -14.27 21.34 4.23
CA PRO A 34 -13.95 22.26 3.15
C PRO A 34 -15.13 23.23 3.01
N ASN A 35 -14.82 24.51 3.10
CA ASN A 35 -15.74 25.62 2.96
C ASN A 35 -16.61 25.37 1.73
N GLU A 36 -17.91 25.13 1.94
CA GLU A 36 -18.92 25.10 0.89
C GLU A 36 -18.87 26.47 0.19
N SER A 37 -18.22 26.52 -0.96
CA SER A 37 -18.35 27.64 -1.88
C SER A 37 -19.83 27.79 -2.21
N SER A 38 -20.34 28.99 -1.92
CA SER A 38 -21.70 29.44 -2.15
C SER A 38 -22.18 29.09 -3.56
N GLU A 39 -22.89 27.98 -3.68
CA GLU A 39 -23.79 27.71 -4.80
C GLU A 39 -25.21 27.69 -4.25
N THR A 40 -26.12 28.29 -5.00
CA THR A 40 -27.58 28.33 -4.83
C THR A 40 -28.16 26.95 -4.50
N THR A 41 -28.12 26.60 -3.21
CA THR A 41 -28.72 25.38 -2.68
C THR A 41 -30.17 25.69 -2.33
N THR A 42 -31.10 24.97 -2.98
CA THR A 42 -32.36 24.71 -2.29
C THR A 42 -32.04 23.80 -1.10
N SER A 43 -32.92 23.75 -0.08
CA SER A 43 -32.70 23.22 1.29
C SER A 43 -32.30 21.73 1.42
N SER A 44 -31.70 21.12 0.41
CA SER A 44 -31.35 19.70 0.33
C SER A 44 -29.98 19.44 -0.33
N GLY A 45 -29.11 20.46 -0.47
CA GLY A 45 -27.71 20.26 -0.92
C GLY A 45 -27.57 19.70 -2.35
N LYS A 46 -28.60 19.89 -3.18
CA LYS A 46 -28.65 19.39 -4.56
C LYS A 46 -28.59 20.58 -5.54
N PRO A 47 -27.83 20.45 -6.65
CA PRO A 47 -27.72 21.51 -7.65
C PRO A 47 -29.09 21.82 -8.27
N TYR A 48 -29.31 23.08 -8.68
CA TYR A 48 -30.57 23.53 -9.26
C TYR A 48 -30.92 22.70 -10.51
N GLY A 49 -32.09 22.06 -10.52
CA GLY A 49 -32.52 21.14 -11.60
C GLY A 49 -32.26 19.65 -11.34
N TYR A 50 -31.68 19.28 -10.20
CA TYR A 50 -31.55 17.88 -9.79
C TYR A 50 -32.90 17.29 -9.33
N ASN A 51 -33.39 16.30 -10.07
CA ASN A 51 -34.52 15.46 -9.70
C ASN A 51 -34.20 13.99 -10.05
N GLU A 52 -35.00 13.03 -9.59
CA GLU A 52 -34.76 11.59 -9.83
C GLU A 52 -34.65 11.26 -11.34
N GLY A 53 -35.34 12.01 -12.20
CA GLY A 53 -35.33 11.86 -13.66
C GLY A 53 -34.16 12.56 -14.38
N THR A 54 -33.56 13.60 -13.79
CA THR A 54 -32.38 14.31 -14.32
C THR A 54 -31.08 13.84 -13.67
N SER A 55 -31.17 12.95 -12.68
CA SER A 55 -30.03 12.35 -11.97
C SER A 55 -29.00 11.70 -12.90
N HIS A 56 -29.44 11.13 -14.02
CA HIS A 56 -28.54 10.50 -15.00
C HIS A 56 -27.67 11.50 -15.79
N HIS A 57 -28.08 12.77 -15.87
CA HIS A 57 -27.32 13.83 -16.55
C HIS A 57 -26.24 14.46 -15.67
N TRP A 58 -26.24 14.18 -14.36
CA TRP A 58 -25.24 14.69 -13.44
C TRP A 58 -24.19 13.63 -13.16
N PRO A 59 -22.88 13.96 -13.18
CA PRO A 59 -21.87 13.03 -12.73
C PRO A 59 -22.19 12.64 -11.29
N LEU A 60 -22.31 11.33 -11.04
CA LEU A 60 -22.55 10.82 -9.69
C LEU A 60 -21.41 11.32 -8.80
N PRO A 61 -21.70 11.91 -7.62
CA PRO A 61 -20.66 12.28 -6.68
C PRO A 61 -19.86 11.03 -6.34
N ALA A 62 -18.52 11.15 -6.31
CA ALA A 62 -17.67 10.02 -5.99
C ALA A 62 -18.07 9.45 -4.62
N THR A 63 -18.53 8.20 -4.61
CA THR A 63 -18.78 7.47 -3.36
C THR A 63 -17.44 7.27 -2.63
N GLU A 64 -17.47 7.03 -1.32
CA GLU A 64 -16.25 6.83 -0.52
C GLU A 64 -15.35 5.74 -1.12
N GLU A 65 -15.97 4.69 -1.69
CA GLU A 65 -15.32 3.60 -2.42
C GLU A 65 -14.60 4.05 -3.70
N HIS A 66 -14.98 5.17 -4.33
CA HIS A 66 -14.32 5.73 -5.51
C HIS A 66 -13.33 6.85 -5.20
N LYS A 67 -13.08 7.15 -3.92
CA LYS A 67 -12.02 8.06 -3.51
C LYS A 67 -10.68 7.32 -3.52
N MET A 68 -10.02 7.33 -4.67
CA MET A 68 -8.70 6.70 -4.89
C MET A 68 -7.67 7.06 -3.81
N VAL A 69 -7.72 8.28 -3.27
CA VAL A 69 -6.82 8.72 -2.18
C VAL A 69 -7.07 7.94 -0.88
N HIS A 70 -8.33 7.69 -0.53
CA HIS A 70 -8.70 6.93 0.68
C HIS A 70 -8.30 5.46 0.53
N GLN A 71 -8.51 4.88 -0.66
CA GLN A 71 -8.06 3.52 -0.96
C GLN A 71 -6.55 3.37 -0.82
N LEU A 72 -5.77 4.36 -1.25
CA LEU A 72 -4.31 4.33 -1.11
C LEU A 72 -3.87 4.47 0.35
N ASP A 73 -4.53 5.31 1.15
CA ASP A 73 -4.30 5.41 2.60
C ASP A 73 -4.64 4.06 3.29
N ASP A 74 -5.79 3.45 2.96
CA ASP A 74 -6.19 2.14 3.52
C ASP A 74 -5.17 1.05 3.18
N VAL A 75 -4.69 1.01 1.93
CA VAL A 75 -3.65 0.07 1.49
C VAL A 75 -2.33 0.29 2.25
N THR A 76 -1.95 1.53 2.55
CA THR A 76 -0.74 1.77 3.35
C THR A 76 -0.87 1.25 4.77
N LYS A 77 -2.01 1.48 5.41
CA LYS A 77 -2.27 1.04 6.78
C LYS A 77 -2.37 -0.48 6.89
N GLU A 78 -3.14 -1.11 6.02
CA GLU A 78 -3.26 -2.58 5.99
C GLU A 78 -1.90 -3.24 5.68
N SER A 79 -1.11 -2.64 4.79
CA SER A 79 0.23 -3.13 4.48
C SER A 79 1.17 -3.05 5.68
N GLU A 80 1.13 -1.98 6.48
CA GLU A 80 1.95 -1.83 7.70
C GLU A 80 1.58 -2.84 8.79
N GLU A 81 0.28 -3.03 9.04
CA GLU A 81 -0.21 -4.02 10.00
C GLU A 81 0.25 -5.43 9.60
N LYS A 82 0.10 -5.78 8.31
CA LYS A 82 0.55 -7.07 7.78
C LYS A 82 2.06 -7.22 7.72
N ALA A 83 2.81 -6.15 7.50
CA ALA A 83 4.25 -6.15 7.65
C ALA A 83 4.62 -6.55 9.08
N THR A 84 4.00 -5.91 10.06
CA THR A 84 4.33 -6.17 11.47
C THR A 84 4.08 -7.63 11.83
N GLU A 85 2.94 -8.20 11.42
CA GLU A 85 2.64 -9.63 11.60
C GLU A 85 3.69 -10.55 10.95
N ILE A 86 4.12 -10.22 9.72
CA ILE A 86 5.14 -11.02 9.01
C ILE A 86 6.49 -10.95 9.75
N PHE A 87 6.85 -9.79 10.32
CA PHE A 87 8.09 -9.64 11.08
C PHE A 87 8.07 -10.52 12.33
N ASP A 88 6.98 -10.49 13.09
CA ASP A 88 6.82 -11.32 14.29
C ASP A 88 6.92 -12.82 13.95
N ILE A 89 6.30 -13.24 12.84
CA ILE A 89 6.37 -14.64 12.37
C ILE A 89 7.80 -15.00 11.98
N ILE A 90 8.51 -14.12 11.25
CA ILE A 90 9.89 -14.36 10.83
C ILE A 90 10.82 -14.45 12.04
N GLU A 91 10.66 -13.58 13.04
CA GLU A 91 11.45 -13.61 14.27
C GLU A 91 11.21 -14.91 15.04
N ASN A 92 9.97 -15.35 15.16
CA ASN A 92 9.65 -16.63 15.79
C ASN A 92 10.29 -17.81 15.04
N ILE A 93 10.19 -17.85 13.71
CA ILE A 93 10.82 -18.89 12.90
C ILE A 93 12.35 -18.86 13.08
N SER A 94 12.97 -17.67 13.08
CA SER A 94 14.42 -17.52 13.30
C SER A 94 14.86 -18.12 14.64
N ASN A 95 14.13 -17.81 15.71
CA ASN A 95 14.41 -18.34 17.04
C ASN A 95 14.23 -19.87 17.10
N GLU A 96 13.15 -20.39 16.51
CA GLU A 96 12.93 -21.85 16.40
C GLU A 96 14.07 -22.52 15.63
N LEU A 97 14.56 -21.90 14.56
CA LEU A 97 15.64 -22.43 13.73
C LEU A 97 16.95 -22.54 14.50
N MET A 98 17.31 -21.50 15.27
CA MET A 98 18.49 -21.51 16.15
C MET A 98 18.39 -22.63 17.20
N GLU A 99 17.22 -22.81 17.82
CA GLU A 99 16.99 -23.90 18.77
C GLU A 99 17.12 -25.27 18.09
N LYS A 100 16.61 -25.42 16.86
CA LYS A 100 16.77 -26.67 16.10
C LYS A 100 18.23 -26.93 15.72
N GLU A 101 19.01 -25.90 15.38
CA GLU A 101 20.43 -26.05 15.10
C GLU A 101 21.20 -26.56 16.33
N GLU A 102 20.93 -26.01 17.52
CA GLU A 102 21.52 -26.51 18.77
C GLU A 102 21.14 -27.98 19.03
N ASN A 103 19.86 -28.32 18.86
CA ASN A 103 19.39 -29.70 19.03
C ASN A 103 20.06 -30.68 18.06
N ILE A 104 20.27 -30.28 16.81
CA ILE A 104 20.97 -31.09 15.81
C ILE A 104 22.44 -31.26 16.14
N ASN A 105 23.11 -30.22 16.63
CA ASN A 105 24.49 -30.33 17.10
C ASN A 105 24.61 -31.32 18.27
N ASN A 106 23.69 -31.28 19.24
CA ASN A 106 23.64 -32.26 20.32
C ASN A 106 23.43 -33.70 19.81
N ILE A 107 22.58 -33.89 18.80
CA ILE A 107 22.37 -35.21 18.16
C ILE A 107 23.66 -35.67 17.43
N SER A 108 24.38 -34.76 16.78
CA SER A 108 25.65 -35.03 16.12
C SER A 108 26.73 -35.51 17.11
N GLU A 109 26.81 -34.91 18.29
CA GLU A 109 27.69 -35.37 19.38
C GLU A 109 27.33 -36.78 19.87
N VAL A 110 26.03 -37.08 19.99
CA VAL A 110 25.55 -38.42 20.36
C VAL A 110 25.91 -39.46 19.29
N PHE A 111 25.77 -39.14 18.00
CA PHE A 111 26.21 -40.03 16.93
C PHE A 111 27.74 -40.22 16.94
N SER A 112 28.51 -39.16 17.18
CA SER A 112 29.97 -39.22 17.25
C SER A 112 30.45 -40.12 18.38
N SER A 113 29.91 -39.95 19.60
CA SER A 113 30.22 -40.82 20.74
C SER A 113 29.78 -42.28 20.52
N ASN A 114 28.63 -42.49 19.88
CA ASN A 114 28.20 -43.84 19.49
C ASN A 114 29.13 -44.47 18.47
N ILE A 115 29.64 -43.72 17.48
CA ILE A 115 30.61 -44.23 16.50
C ILE A 115 31.90 -44.67 17.20
N GLU A 116 32.42 -43.88 18.15
CA GLU A 116 33.61 -44.26 18.93
C GLU A 116 33.41 -45.55 19.74
N LEU A 117 32.26 -45.65 20.42
CA LEU A 117 31.88 -46.85 21.18
C LEU A 117 31.78 -48.08 20.28
N PHE A 118 31.02 -48.00 19.19
CA PHE A 118 30.86 -49.13 18.27
C PHE A 118 32.15 -49.46 17.52
N SER A 119 33.03 -48.49 17.26
CA SER A 119 34.36 -48.75 16.69
C SER A 119 35.16 -49.63 17.64
N THR A 120 35.24 -49.23 18.91
CA THR A 120 35.94 -49.98 19.95
C THR A 120 35.34 -51.38 20.14
N LEU A 121 34.01 -51.50 20.18
CA LEU A 121 33.33 -52.79 20.32
C LEU A 121 33.56 -53.70 19.11
N SER A 122 33.57 -53.14 17.89
CA SER A 122 33.81 -53.91 16.66
C SER A 122 35.24 -54.44 16.57
N GLU A 123 36.22 -53.72 17.13
CA GLU A 123 37.61 -54.18 17.23
C GLU A 123 37.78 -55.28 18.30
N LYS A 124 37.11 -55.14 19.46
CA LYS A 124 37.21 -56.11 20.56
C LYS A 124 36.41 -57.40 20.30
N PHE A 125 35.31 -57.32 19.57
CA PHE A 125 34.41 -58.44 19.28
C PHE A 125 34.15 -58.56 17.77
N PRO A 126 35.15 -59.01 16.98
CA PRO A 126 35.05 -59.06 15.52
C PRO A 126 33.99 -60.04 15.00
N ASP A 127 33.60 -61.02 15.81
CA ASP A 127 32.61 -62.05 15.46
C ASP A 127 31.15 -61.56 15.55
N VAL A 128 30.90 -60.38 16.14
CA VAL A 128 29.56 -59.83 16.30
C VAL A 128 29.25 -58.87 15.15
N ASN A 129 28.61 -59.38 14.09
CA ASN A 129 28.22 -58.59 12.93
C ASN A 129 27.25 -57.43 13.25
N ALA A 130 26.48 -57.53 14.33
CA ALA A 130 25.55 -56.48 14.76
C ALA A 130 26.26 -55.14 15.05
N PHE A 131 27.48 -55.17 15.62
CA PHE A 131 28.23 -53.95 15.91
C PHE A 131 28.70 -53.24 14.65
N LYS A 132 29.13 -53.99 13.62
CA LYS A 132 29.50 -53.43 12.32
C LYS A 132 28.29 -52.79 11.63
N SER A 133 27.14 -53.47 11.64
CA SER A 133 25.90 -52.93 11.05
C SER A 133 25.42 -51.67 11.78
N GLN A 134 25.48 -51.64 13.11
CA GLN A 134 25.06 -50.45 13.87
C GLN A 134 26.04 -49.29 13.71
N LEU A 135 27.35 -49.57 13.59
CA LEU A 135 28.37 -48.57 13.28
C LEU A 135 28.10 -47.90 11.93
N GLU A 136 27.78 -48.69 10.90
CA GLU A 136 27.44 -48.16 9.58
C GLU A 136 26.18 -47.29 9.64
N LYS A 137 25.12 -47.75 10.31
CA LYS A 137 23.89 -46.96 10.52
C LYS A 137 24.15 -45.63 11.23
N ASN A 138 25.00 -45.63 12.26
CA ASN A 138 25.34 -44.39 12.97
C ASN A 138 26.16 -43.43 12.10
N LYS A 139 27.03 -43.93 11.22
CA LYS A 139 27.73 -43.08 10.24
C LYS A 139 26.75 -42.46 9.25
N THR A 140 25.85 -43.26 8.68
CA THR A 140 24.79 -42.74 7.80
C THR A 140 23.90 -41.72 8.52
N GLY A 141 23.52 -41.99 9.77
CA GLY A 141 22.75 -41.05 10.59
C GLY A 141 23.50 -39.75 10.89
N LEU A 142 24.83 -39.80 11.07
CA LEU A 142 25.66 -38.60 11.21
C LEU A 142 25.69 -37.79 9.92
N ASP A 143 25.85 -38.44 8.76
CA ASP A 143 25.84 -37.78 7.45
C ASP A 143 24.47 -37.12 7.16
N GLU A 144 23.37 -37.81 7.49
CA GLU A 144 22.01 -37.26 7.39
C GLU A 144 21.85 -36.04 8.33
N THR A 145 22.36 -36.13 9.56
CA THR A 145 22.31 -35.03 10.54
C THR A 145 23.06 -33.80 10.03
N ALA A 146 24.25 -33.98 9.43
CA ALA A 146 25.00 -32.91 8.80
C ALA A 146 24.25 -32.28 7.62
N SER A 147 23.60 -33.09 6.77
CA SER A 147 22.78 -32.55 5.69
C SER A 147 21.58 -31.73 6.20
N VAL A 148 20.98 -32.10 7.34
CA VAL A 148 19.89 -31.31 7.92
C VAL A 148 20.42 -30.01 8.54
N LEU A 149 21.62 -30.03 9.14
CA LEU A 149 22.30 -28.81 9.61
C LEU A 149 22.52 -27.82 8.46
N ASP A 150 23.02 -28.28 7.31
CA ASP A 150 23.23 -27.43 6.14
C ASP A 150 21.92 -26.79 5.65
N ILE A 151 20.82 -27.54 5.68
CA ILE A 151 19.49 -27.03 5.31
C ILE A 151 18.99 -25.99 6.31
N LEU A 152 19.21 -26.19 7.61
CA LEU A 152 18.87 -25.22 8.65
C LEU A 152 19.65 -23.92 8.45
N GLN A 153 20.96 -24.00 8.21
CA GLN A 153 21.80 -22.82 7.98
C GLN A 153 21.36 -22.07 6.71
N ALA A 154 21.12 -22.78 5.60
CA ALA A 154 20.60 -22.16 4.37
C ALA A 154 19.21 -21.52 4.56
N SER A 155 18.38 -22.11 5.43
CA SER A 155 17.08 -21.54 5.80
C SER A 155 17.25 -20.27 6.65
N GLY A 156 18.24 -20.23 7.54
CA GLY A 156 18.62 -19.04 8.31
C GLY A 156 19.08 -17.88 7.42
N ASP A 157 19.94 -18.18 6.44
CA ASP A 157 20.38 -17.21 5.43
C ASP A 157 19.19 -16.65 4.62
N SER A 158 18.24 -17.53 4.28
CA SER A 158 17.02 -17.14 3.56
C SER A 158 16.15 -16.21 4.40
N ILE A 159 16.00 -16.48 5.71
CA ILE A 159 15.28 -15.61 6.65
C ILE A 159 15.93 -14.23 6.73
N MET A 160 17.27 -14.18 6.82
CA MET A 160 18.00 -12.92 6.85
C MET A 160 17.76 -12.12 5.56
N SER A 161 17.78 -12.78 4.39
CA SER A 161 17.45 -12.13 3.12
C SER A 161 16.00 -11.63 3.06
N VAL A 162 15.03 -12.33 3.64
CA VAL A 162 13.63 -11.86 3.70
C VAL A 162 13.54 -10.63 4.60
N MET A 163 14.24 -10.62 5.74
CA MET A 163 14.27 -9.49 6.65
C MET A 163 14.83 -8.23 5.97
N ASP A 164 15.85 -8.37 5.12
CA ASP A 164 16.40 -7.27 4.31
C ASP A 164 15.39 -6.75 3.27
N ILE A 165 14.67 -7.64 2.58
CA ILE A 165 13.63 -7.25 1.61
C ILE A 165 12.48 -6.54 2.31
N MET A 166 12.16 -6.93 3.53
CA MET A 166 11.07 -6.36 4.28
C MET A 166 11.29 -4.88 4.65
N GLN A 167 12.54 -4.46 4.77
CA GLN A 167 12.89 -3.04 4.88
C GLN A 167 12.45 -2.24 3.64
N TYR A 168 12.37 -2.88 2.46
CA TYR A 168 11.88 -2.25 1.23
C TYR A 168 10.37 -1.94 1.28
N GLN A 169 9.62 -2.51 2.24
CA GLN A 169 8.20 -2.19 2.44
C GLN A 169 8.01 -0.76 2.94
N ASP A 170 8.93 -0.24 3.77
CA ASP A 170 8.91 1.17 4.21
C ASP A 170 9.05 2.13 3.01
N ILE A 171 9.91 1.79 2.05
CA ILE A 171 10.09 2.55 0.80
C ILE A 171 8.79 2.58 -0.01
N HIS A 172 8.01 1.49 -0.02
CA HIS A 172 6.72 1.48 -0.70
C HIS A 172 5.69 2.38 -0.03
N ARG A 173 5.63 2.42 1.30
CA ARG A 173 4.79 3.36 2.05
C ARG A 173 5.10 4.80 1.66
N GLN A 174 6.38 5.18 1.72
CA GLN A 174 6.83 6.55 1.36
C GLN A 174 6.48 6.92 -0.08
N LYS A 175 6.62 5.97 -1.03
CA LYS A 175 6.22 6.19 -2.43
C LYS A 175 4.73 6.45 -2.56
N ILE A 176 3.89 5.72 -1.84
CA ILE A 176 2.43 5.91 -1.85
C ILE A 176 2.07 7.26 -1.21
N GLU A 177 2.65 7.61 -0.06
CA GLU A 177 2.45 8.92 0.59
C GLU A 177 2.79 10.08 -0.36
N ARG A 178 3.91 9.98 -1.09
CA ARG A 178 4.28 10.98 -2.09
C ARG A 178 3.23 11.09 -3.20
N VAL A 179 2.75 9.96 -3.74
CA VAL A 179 1.71 9.95 -4.78
C VAL A 179 0.41 10.56 -4.26
N ILE A 180 0.01 10.23 -3.04
CA ILE A 180 -1.17 10.77 -2.38
C ILE A 180 -1.07 12.29 -2.25
N ASN A 181 0.07 12.81 -1.81
CA ASN A 181 0.28 14.26 -1.69
C ASN A 181 0.22 14.97 -3.05
N VAL A 182 0.81 14.38 -4.10
CA VAL A 182 0.71 14.90 -5.47
C VAL A 182 -0.74 14.87 -5.96
N MET A 183 -1.49 13.79 -5.72
CA MET A 183 -2.90 13.68 -6.09
C MET A 183 -3.76 14.74 -5.39
N ARG A 184 -3.56 14.94 -4.08
CA ARG A 184 -4.23 16.00 -3.30
C ARG A 184 -3.89 17.39 -3.84
N ALA A 185 -2.64 17.66 -4.17
CA ALA A 185 -2.21 18.92 -4.77
C ALA A 185 -2.81 19.13 -6.16
N LEU A 186 -2.90 18.09 -6.98
CA LEU A 186 -3.46 18.14 -8.34
C LEU A 186 -4.98 18.40 -8.31
N SER A 187 -5.70 17.80 -7.36
CA SER A 187 -7.11 18.10 -7.10
C SER A 187 -7.32 19.57 -6.70
N ARG A 188 -6.52 20.09 -5.77
CA ARG A 188 -6.56 21.52 -5.38
C ARG A 188 -6.22 22.44 -6.55
N TYR A 189 -5.22 22.08 -7.34
CA TYR A 189 -4.81 22.84 -8.52
C TYR A 189 -5.94 22.88 -9.56
N MET A 190 -6.59 21.74 -9.85
CA MET A 190 -7.77 21.67 -10.71
C MET A 190 -8.89 22.59 -10.21
N ASN A 191 -9.23 22.50 -8.93
CA ASN A 191 -10.25 23.36 -8.33
C ASN A 191 -9.89 24.84 -8.45
N ALA A 192 -8.63 25.20 -8.15
CA ALA A 192 -8.15 26.58 -8.28
C ALA A 192 -8.08 27.08 -9.74
N LEU A 193 -7.94 26.18 -10.72
CA LEU A 193 -7.96 26.52 -12.15
C LEU A 193 -9.38 26.86 -12.63
N PHE A 194 -10.38 26.21 -12.04
CA PHE A 194 -11.80 26.47 -12.30
C PHE A 194 -12.38 27.59 -11.43
N GLU A 195 -11.72 27.93 -10.32
CA GLU A 195 -12.07 29.07 -9.49
C GLU A 195 -11.84 30.37 -10.30
N GLY A 196 -12.95 30.91 -10.80
CA GLY A 196 -12.93 32.11 -11.63
C GLY A 196 -12.41 33.31 -10.85
N ARG A 197 -11.75 34.24 -11.54
CA ARG A 197 -11.29 35.51 -10.95
C ARG A 197 -12.41 36.43 -10.45
N ILE A 198 -13.67 36.04 -10.66
CA ILE A 198 -14.89 36.82 -10.46
C ILE A 198 -15.86 35.92 -9.67
N ASP A 199 -16.45 36.49 -8.63
CA ASP A 199 -17.54 35.92 -7.82
C ASP A 199 -18.68 35.41 -8.71
N ASP A 200 -19.21 34.22 -8.46
CA ASP A 200 -20.27 33.62 -9.29
C ASP A 200 -21.56 34.46 -9.27
N ASP A 201 -21.83 35.18 -8.17
CA ASP A 201 -22.92 36.16 -8.06
C ASP A 201 -22.78 37.35 -9.02
N LYS A 202 -21.57 37.61 -9.53
CA LYS A 202 -21.27 38.65 -10.51
C LYS A 202 -21.08 38.10 -11.92
N ARG A 203 -21.19 36.78 -12.11
CA ARG A 203 -21.21 36.21 -13.46
C ARG A 203 -22.52 36.57 -14.14
N VAL A 204 -22.41 36.95 -15.39
CA VAL A 204 -23.57 37.23 -16.23
C VAL A 204 -24.35 35.92 -16.38
N ALA A 205 -25.67 35.98 -16.14
CA ALA A 205 -26.58 34.85 -16.31
C ALA A 205 -26.29 34.09 -17.62
N SER A 206 -26.35 32.76 -17.56
CA SER A 206 -26.13 31.89 -18.73
C SER A 206 -26.93 32.42 -19.93
N ALA A 207 -26.25 32.74 -21.02
CA ALA A 207 -26.87 33.35 -22.17
C ALA A 207 -27.92 32.40 -22.76
N GLN A 208 -29.19 32.79 -22.72
CA GLN A 208 -30.30 32.02 -23.25
C GLN A 208 -30.36 32.04 -24.79
N HIS A 209 -29.70 33.04 -25.41
CA HIS A 209 -29.51 33.14 -26.85
C HIS A 209 -28.10 33.61 -27.19
N LEU A 210 -27.52 33.06 -28.26
CA LEU A 210 -26.25 33.53 -28.84
C LEU A 210 -26.51 34.51 -30.00
N PRO A 211 -25.66 35.53 -30.22
CA PRO A 211 -25.81 36.43 -31.36
C PRO A 211 -25.71 35.66 -32.68
N GLY A 212 -26.80 35.65 -33.46
CA GLY A 212 -26.91 34.89 -34.71
C GLY A 212 -27.86 33.69 -34.62
N ASP A 213 -28.39 33.40 -33.44
CA ASP A 213 -29.51 32.48 -33.27
C ASP A 213 -30.78 33.12 -33.86
N LYS A 214 -31.40 32.43 -34.81
CA LYS A 214 -32.61 32.90 -35.53
C LYS A 214 -33.86 32.15 -35.10
N ASN A 215 -33.71 31.16 -34.23
CA ASN A 215 -34.80 30.32 -33.79
C ASN A 215 -35.12 30.69 -32.33
N ASP A 216 -36.28 31.29 -32.11
CA ASP A 216 -36.84 31.59 -30.79
C ASP A 216 -37.56 30.36 -30.20
N GLU A 217 -37.33 29.18 -30.78
CA GLU A 217 -37.97 27.92 -30.40
C GLU A 217 -37.27 27.30 -29.18
N LEU A 218 -37.32 27.99 -28.06
CA LEU A 218 -37.19 27.35 -26.76
C LEU A 218 -38.60 26.91 -26.34
N ALA A 219 -38.84 25.60 -26.35
CA ALA A 219 -40.09 25.06 -25.81
C ALA A 219 -40.23 25.52 -24.35
N SER A 220 -41.31 26.24 -24.06
CA SER A 220 -41.65 26.62 -22.69
C SER A 220 -41.80 25.34 -21.85
N MET A 221 -41.52 25.41 -20.55
CA MET A 221 -41.82 24.30 -19.63
C MET A 221 -43.30 23.85 -19.76
N ASP A 222 -44.18 24.80 -20.08
CA ASP A 222 -45.61 24.61 -20.34
C ASP A 222 -45.89 23.86 -21.65
N ASP A 223 -45.07 24.08 -22.70
CA ASP A 223 -45.13 23.36 -23.98
C ASP A 223 -44.64 21.91 -23.83
N ILE A 224 -43.67 21.69 -22.95
CA ILE A 224 -43.13 20.36 -22.61
C ILE A 224 -44.16 19.56 -21.82
N GLU A 225 -44.87 20.19 -20.87
CA GLU A 225 -45.93 19.56 -20.08
C GLU A 225 -47.15 19.19 -20.95
N THR A 226 -47.54 20.06 -21.90
CA THR A 226 -48.59 19.72 -22.87
C THR A 226 -48.20 18.65 -23.89
N LEU A 227 -46.91 18.50 -24.21
CA LEU A 227 -46.43 17.38 -25.03
C LEU A 227 -46.45 16.07 -24.24
N LEU A 228 -46.10 16.10 -22.95
CA LEU A 228 -46.20 14.94 -22.07
C LEU A 228 -47.65 14.45 -21.90
N GLU A 229 -48.62 15.35 -21.77
CA GLU A 229 -50.05 14.97 -21.75
C GLU A 229 -50.52 14.37 -23.08
N LYS A 230 -50.01 14.83 -24.23
CA LYS A 230 -50.42 14.33 -25.55
C LYS A 230 -49.80 12.98 -25.92
N PHE A 231 -48.67 12.62 -25.33
CA PHE A 231 -47.95 11.37 -25.61
C PHE A 231 -47.92 10.41 -24.41
N GLY A 232 -48.63 10.73 -23.32
CA GLY A 232 -48.68 9.96 -22.07
C GLY A 232 -49.81 8.92 -21.97
N ASP A 233 -50.55 8.66 -23.05
CA ASP A 233 -51.48 7.52 -23.19
C ASP A 233 -50.86 6.40 -24.06
#